data_AF-A0A918M8J7-F1
#
_entry.id   AF-A0A918M8J7-F1
#
_cell.length_a   1.000
_cell.length_b   1.000
_cell.length_c   1.000
_cell.angle_alpha   90.00
_cell.angle_beta   90.00
_cell.angle_gamma   90.00
#
_symmetry.space_group_name_H-M   'P 1'
#
loop_
_entity.id
_entity.type
_entity.pdbx_description
1 polymer ?
#
loop_
_entity_poly.entity_id
_entity_poly.type
_entity_poly.pdbx_seq_one_letter_code
_entity_poly.pdbx_strand_id
1 'polypeptide(L)'
;MMPDNDRAWAFGGIVFGGAVTLSATSWAGAAAGALLTGEQAAPASPLTIYRMASDWNAVWTGSPTASAIGAVLLDVAVIALIVWGLRVTFRWFRNPSHLATPHQVRELTPKHAARTATRLRASLKDAGPKEIEARDRGVLLGDHLPSGVELRGSDEDTYVAIMAPRAGKSTSLAIPVAEGAPASLLMASNQADVYAATVASRARIGHTRVLDTQGVAQAEREMWWDMIAQAETLEGARRGTAADAPAAAPRTAGPAEETRDGTCGRSAAGPPTPPPARFNSGGNRLRGGLGSAGDGVHHGGCGSTGAVRAVGRDHITVAHA
;
A
#
# COMPACT_ATOMS: atom_id res chain seq x y z
N MET A 1 -8.89 -30.06 3.70
CA MET A 1 -9.50 -30.72 2.52
C MET A 1 -10.63 -31.60 3.02
N MET A 2 -11.78 -31.61 2.33
CA MET A 2 -12.90 -32.51 2.69
C MET A 2 -12.64 -33.90 2.09
N PRO A 3 -12.69 -34.98 2.91
CA PRO A 3 -12.54 -36.37 2.46
C PRO A 3 -13.50 -36.75 1.34
N ASP A 4 -13.11 -37.69 0.46
CA ASP A 4 -13.95 -38.07 -0.68
C ASP A 4 -15.25 -38.78 -0.27
N ASN A 5 -15.23 -39.50 0.87
CA ASN A 5 -16.45 -40.03 1.50
C ASN A 5 -17.43 -38.89 1.86
N ASP A 6 -16.96 -37.84 2.52
CA ASP A 6 -17.78 -36.71 2.94
C ASP A 6 -18.34 -35.93 1.74
N ARG A 7 -17.60 -35.88 0.63
CA ARG A 7 -18.10 -35.34 -0.65
C ARG A 7 -19.21 -36.21 -1.24
N ALA A 8 -19.08 -37.53 -1.18
CA ALA A 8 -20.12 -38.45 -1.65
C ALA A 8 -21.41 -38.33 -0.82
N TRP A 9 -21.31 -38.25 0.51
CA TRP A 9 -22.46 -37.99 1.39
C TRP A 9 -23.10 -36.63 1.14
N ALA A 10 -22.29 -35.57 0.96
CA ALA A 10 -22.80 -34.24 0.62
C ALA A 10 -23.51 -34.23 -0.74
N PHE A 11 -22.95 -34.87 -1.76
CA PHE A 11 -23.57 -35.00 -3.08
C PHE A 11 -24.88 -35.78 -3.03
N GLY A 12 -24.90 -36.94 -2.34
CA GLY A 12 -26.11 -37.72 -2.12
C GLY A 12 -27.22 -36.93 -1.41
N GLY A 13 -26.85 -36.17 -0.37
CA GLY A 13 -27.77 -35.27 0.34
C GLY A 13 -28.32 -34.15 -0.54
N ILE A 14 -27.50 -33.53 -1.40
CA ILE A 14 -27.92 -32.49 -2.35
C ILE A 14 -28.88 -33.06 -3.40
N VAL A 15 -28.56 -34.22 -3.98
CA VAL A 15 -29.41 -34.87 -5.00
C VAL A 15 -30.75 -35.31 -4.40
N PHE A 16 -30.73 -35.97 -3.24
CA PHE A 16 -31.95 -36.42 -2.57
C PHE A 16 -32.80 -35.24 -2.09
N GLY A 17 -32.19 -34.26 -1.42
CA GLY A 17 -32.87 -33.04 -0.96
C GLY A 17 -33.47 -32.26 -2.13
N GLY A 18 -32.71 -32.07 -3.21
CA GLY A 18 -33.19 -31.41 -4.42
C GLY A 18 -34.37 -32.14 -5.07
N ALA A 19 -34.30 -33.47 -5.19
CA ALA A 19 -35.39 -34.28 -5.74
C ALA A 19 -36.67 -34.21 -4.88
N VAL A 20 -36.53 -34.25 -3.54
CA VAL A 20 -37.66 -34.10 -2.62
C VAL A 20 -38.25 -32.69 -2.68
N THR A 21 -37.42 -31.65 -2.68
CA THR A 21 -37.87 -30.25 -2.80
C THR A 21 -38.62 -30.03 -4.10
N LEU A 22 -38.04 -30.40 -5.26
CA LEU A 22 -38.69 -30.29 -6.57
C LEU A 22 -40.00 -31.08 -6.61
N SER A 23 -40.02 -32.33 -6.14
CA SER A 23 -41.25 -33.13 -6.16
C SER A 23 -42.39 -32.49 -5.36
N ALA A 24 -42.06 -31.86 -4.22
CA ALA A 24 -43.03 -31.14 -3.40
C ALA A 24 -43.48 -29.81 -4.04
N THR A 25 -42.57 -29.04 -4.64
CA THR A 25 -42.91 -27.76 -5.28
C THR A 25 -43.65 -27.95 -6.60
N SER A 26 -43.27 -28.92 -7.43
CA SER A 26 -44.02 -29.25 -8.65
C SER A 26 -45.44 -29.70 -8.31
N TRP A 27 -45.65 -30.51 -7.27
CA TRP A 27 -47.01 -30.92 -6.85
C TRP A 27 -47.81 -29.73 -6.32
N ALA A 28 -47.21 -28.89 -5.46
CA ALA A 28 -47.89 -27.73 -4.89
C ALA A 28 -48.29 -26.70 -5.97
N GLY A 29 -47.42 -26.47 -6.96
CA GLY A 29 -47.70 -25.60 -8.09
C GLY A 29 -48.77 -26.19 -9.02
N ALA A 30 -48.73 -27.49 -9.26
CA ALA A 30 -49.75 -28.19 -10.06
C ALA A 30 -51.14 -28.19 -9.41
N ALA A 31 -51.19 -28.39 -8.09
CA ALA A 31 -52.40 -28.29 -7.29
C ALA A 31 -52.96 -26.86 -7.30
N ALA A 32 -52.11 -25.84 -7.16
CA ALA A 32 -52.52 -24.44 -7.27
C ALA A 32 -53.08 -24.13 -8.67
N GLY A 33 -52.45 -24.63 -9.74
CA GLY A 33 -52.95 -24.50 -11.11
C GLY A 33 -54.33 -25.12 -11.32
N ALA A 34 -54.57 -26.33 -10.79
CA ALA A 34 -55.87 -26.99 -10.85
C ALA A 34 -56.95 -26.19 -10.08
N LEU A 35 -56.65 -25.79 -8.84
CA LEU A 35 -57.58 -25.02 -8.00
C LEU A 35 -57.96 -23.67 -8.61
N LEU A 36 -57.00 -22.98 -9.26
CA LEU A 36 -57.27 -21.72 -10.00
C LEU A 36 -58.19 -21.91 -11.21
N THR A 37 -58.23 -23.12 -11.80
CA THR A 37 -59.21 -23.48 -12.84
C THR A 37 -60.53 -24.03 -12.31
N GLY A 38 -60.71 -24.13 -10.98
CA GLY A 38 -61.91 -24.71 -10.35
C GLY A 38 -61.92 -26.24 -10.28
N GLU A 39 -60.80 -26.89 -10.62
CA GLU A 39 -60.64 -28.34 -10.61
C GLU A 39 -60.12 -28.87 -9.27
N GLN A 40 -60.34 -30.15 -8.99
CA GLN A 40 -59.89 -30.78 -7.76
C GLN A 40 -58.40 -31.14 -7.84
N ALA A 41 -57.65 -30.85 -6.78
CA ALA A 41 -56.23 -31.20 -6.68
C ALA A 41 -56.03 -32.71 -6.41
N ALA A 42 -55.14 -33.35 -7.17
CA ALA A 42 -54.76 -34.75 -6.94
C ALA A 42 -54.10 -34.93 -5.55
N PRO A 43 -54.40 -36.00 -4.79
CA PRO A 43 -53.91 -36.17 -3.42
C PRO A 43 -52.38 -36.25 -3.37
N ALA A 44 -51.78 -35.63 -2.34
CA ALA A 44 -50.35 -35.70 -2.08
C ALA A 44 -49.96 -37.13 -1.63
N SER A 45 -49.55 -37.97 -2.58
CA SER A 45 -49.07 -39.33 -2.31
C SER A 45 -47.81 -39.66 -3.11
N PRO A 46 -46.95 -40.59 -2.66
CA PRO A 46 -45.78 -41.02 -3.42
C PRO A 46 -46.13 -41.58 -4.81
N LEU A 47 -47.29 -42.24 -4.93
CA LEU A 47 -47.81 -42.74 -6.20
C LEU A 47 -48.20 -41.58 -7.15
N THR A 48 -48.74 -40.49 -6.62
CA THR A 48 -49.06 -39.27 -7.38
C THR A 48 -47.80 -38.63 -7.95
N ILE A 49 -46.72 -38.56 -7.16
CA ILE A 49 -45.42 -38.02 -7.60
C ILE A 49 -44.83 -38.88 -8.72
N TYR A 50 -44.83 -40.21 -8.56
CA TYR A 50 -44.38 -41.13 -9.60
C TYR A 50 -45.21 -40.99 -10.90
N ARG A 51 -46.53 -40.84 -10.78
CA ARG A 51 -47.42 -40.61 -11.93
C ARG A 51 -47.24 -39.23 -12.57
N MET A 52 -46.96 -38.17 -11.81
CA MET A 52 -46.58 -36.87 -12.41
C MET A 52 -45.37 -36.99 -13.34
N ALA A 53 -44.38 -37.84 -12.99
CA ALA A 53 -43.19 -38.04 -13.81
C ALA A 53 -43.39 -38.99 -15.01
N SER A 54 -44.40 -39.88 -14.97
CA SER A 54 -44.61 -40.93 -15.99
C SER A 54 -45.84 -40.71 -16.88
N ASP A 55 -46.92 -40.14 -16.36
CA ASP A 55 -48.17 -39.84 -17.06
C ASP A 55 -48.88 -38.64 -16.41
N TRP A 56 -48.41 -37.43 -16.75
CA TRP A 56 -48.92 -36.16 -16.21
C TRP A 56 -50.44 -35.99 -16.41
N ASN A 57 -50.94 -36.39 -17.58
CA ASN A 57 -52.33 -36.18 -17.98
C ASN A 57 -53.29 -37.09 -17.19
N ALA A 58 -52.83 -38.28 -16.79
CA ALA A 58 -53.60 -39.17 -15.90
C ALA A 58 -53.71 -38.67 -14.45
N VAL A 59 -52.86 -37.71 -14.03
CA VAL A 59 -52.92 -37.08 -12.70
C VAL A 59 -53.78 -35.81 -12.73
N TRP A 60 -53.63 -34.98 -13.76
CA TRP A 60 -54.24 -33.65 -13.86
C TRP A 60 -55.29 -33.60 -14.96
N THR A 61 -56.32 -34.44 -14.86
CA THR A 61 -57.28 -34.70 -15.95
C THR A 61 -58.15 -33.49 -16.34
N GLY A 62 -58.53 -32.64 -15.38
CA GLY A 62 -59.39 -31.48 -15.65
C GLY A 62 -58.68 -30.32 -16.37
N SER A 63 -57.44 -30.01 -15.99
CA SER A 63 -56.68 -28.89 -16.56
C SER A 63 -55.17 -29.14 -16.66
N PRO A 64 -54.71 -30.11 -17.49
CA PRO A 64 -53.31 -30.56 -17.52
C PRO A 64 -52.31 -29.42 -17.75
N THR A 65 -52.67 -28.45 -18.60
CA THR A 65 -51.86 -27.29 -18.96
C THR A 65 -51.77 -26.25 -17.83
N ALA A 66 -52.87 -25.99 -17.12
CA ALA A 66 -52.87 -25.04 -16.00
C ALA A 66 -52.03 -25.56 -14.83
N SER A 67 -52.16 -26.86 -14.51
CA SER A 67 -51.29 -27.53 -13.55
C SER A 67 -49.82 -27.52 -13.99
N ALA A 68 -49.52 -27.78 -15.27
CA ALA A 68 -48.14 -27.74 -15.75
C ALA A 68 -47.51 -26.34 -15.63
N ILE A 69 -48.26 -25.29 -15.98
CA ILE A 69 -47.82 -23.89 -15.82
C ILE A 69 -47.60 -23.56 -14.34
N GLY A 70 -48.53 -23.96 -13.45
CA GLY A 70 -48.43 -23.73 -12.01
C GLY A 70 -47.20 -24.41 -11.39
N ALA A 71 -46.90 -25.66 -11.78
CA ALA A 71 -45.71 -26.39 -11.35
C ALA A 71 -44.42 -25.66 -11.76
N VAL A 72 -44.27 -25.37 -13.07
CA VAL A 72 -43.07 -24.72 -13.61
C VAL A 72 -42.85 -23.34 -12.99
N LEU A 73 -43.90 -22.54 -12.82
CA LEU A 73 -43.78 -21.21 -12.20
C LEU A 73 -43.32 -21.30 -10.74
N LEU A 74 -43.85 -22.24 -9.95
CA LEU A 74 -43.45 -22.40 -8.55
C LEU A 74 -42.03 -22.95 -8.41
N ASP A 75 -41.65 -23.93 -9.24
CA ASP A 75 -40.29 -24.48 -9.28
C ASP A 75 -39.26 -23.41 -9.63
N VAL A 76 -39.54 -22.58 -10.65
CA VAL A 76 -38.67 -21.44 -11.02
C VAL A 76 -38.57 -20.43 -9.88
N ALA A 77 -39.69 -20.11 -9.20
CA ALA A 77 -39.68 -19.16 -8.09
C ALA A 77 -38.85 -19.69 -6.90
N VAL A 78 -38.98 -20.98 -6.57
CA VAL A 78 -38.22 -21.61 -5.48
C VAL A 78 -36.73 -21.71 -5.83
N ILE A 79 -36.38 -22.10 -7.06
CA ILE A 79 -34.98 -22.11 -7.52
C ILE A 79 -34.39 -20.69 -7.44
N ALA A 80 -35.14 -19.66 -7.88
CA ALA A 80 -34.69 -18.27 -7.80
C ALA A 80 -34.46 -17.82 -6.34
N LEU A 81 -35.36 -18.16 -5.42
CA LEU A 81 -35.23 -17.87 -3.99
C LEU A 81 -34.05 -18.62 -3.35
N ILE A 82 -33.83 -19.89 -3.69
CA ILE A 82 -32.69 -20.68 -3.22
C ILE A 82 -31.38 -20.07 -3.74
N VAL A 83 -31.26 -19.78 -5.03
CA VAL A 83 -30.06 -19.16 -5.63
C VAL A 83 -29.79 -17.78 -5.05
N TRP A 84 -30.83 -16.97 -4.83
CA TRP A 84 -30.70 -15.66 -4.18
C TRP A 84 -30.28 -15.79 -2.72
N GLY A 85 -30.91 -16.67 -1.95
CA GLY A 85 -30.58 -16.96 -0.55
C GLY A 85 -29.14 -17.46 -0.41
N LEU A 86 -28.70 -18.40 -1.25
CA LEU A 86 -27.31 -18.85 -1.32
C LEU A 86 -26.37 -17.69 -1.66
N ARG A 87 -26.69 -16.87 -2.67
CA ARG A 87 -25.85 -15.72 -3.05
C ARG A 87 -25.69 -14.71 -1.92
N VAL A 88 -26.76 -14.40 -1.20
CA VAL A 88 -26.72 -13.50 -0.02
C VAL A 88 -25.91 -14.14 1.11
N THR A 89 -26.19 -15.41 1.42
CA THR A 89 -25.49 -16.19 2.45
C THR A 89 -23.98 -16.27 2.17
N PHE A 90 -23.58 -16.70 0.98
CA PHE A 90 -22.16 -16.75 0.58
C PHE A 90 -21.50 -15.37 0.57
N ARG A 91 -22.22 -14.28 0.26
CA ARG A 91 -21.65 -12.93 0.33
C ARG A 91 -21.41 -12.47 1.78
N TRP A 92 -22.23 -12.92 2.72
CA TRP A 92 -22.14 -12.54 4.14
C TRP A 92 -21.17 -13.43 4.92
N PHE A 93 -21.18 -14.75 4.67
CA PHE A 93 -20.30 -15.73 5.31
C PHE A 93 -18.92 -15.89 4.63
N ARG A 94 -18.65 -15.22 3.49
CA ARG A 94 -17.26 -14.99 3.01
C ARG A 94 -16.52 -13.95 3.85
N ASN A 95 -16.58 -14.11 5.17
CA ASN A 95 -15.71 -13.43 6.10
C ASN A 95 -14.52 -14.37 6.40
N PRO A 96 -13.38 -14.22 5.69
CA PRO A 96 -12.22 -15.08 5.95
C PRO A 96 -11.74 -14.86 7.39
N SER A 97 -11.69 -15.93 8.17
CA SER A 97 -11.31 -15.99 9.60
C SER A 97 -9.90 -15.46 9.94
N HIS A 98 -9.16 -15.00 8.93
CA HIS A 98 -7.77 -14.53 9.03
C HIS A 98 -7.59 -13.07 8.60
N LEU A 99 -8.64 -12.37 8.17
CA LEU A 99 -8.60 -10.92 7.97
C LEU A 99 -9.05 -10.19 9.23
N ALA A 100 -8.51 -8.99 9.44
CA ALA A 100 -8.99 -8.09 10.46
C ALA A 100 -10.47 -7.76 10.22
N THR A 101 -11.23 -7.58 11.30
CA THR A 101 -12.62 -7.13 11.22
C THR A 101 -12.69 -5.61 11.02
N PRO A 102 -13.79 -5.06 10.45
CA PRO A 102 -14.00 -3.61 10.33
C PRO A 102 -13.89 -2.86 11.66
N HIS A 103 -14.15 -3.55 12.78
CA HIS A 103 -14.00 -3.00 14.13
C HIS A 103 -12.52 -2.88 14.56
N GLN A 104 -11.67 -3.83 14.19
CA GLN A 104 -10.23 -3.79 14.48
C GLN A 104 -9.51 -2.72 13.64
N VAL A 105 -9.90 -2.54 12.37
CA VAL A 105 -9.36 -1.47 11.51
C VAL A 105 -10.15 -0.16 11.59
N ARG A 106 -11.00 0.03 12.61
CA ARG A 106 -11.96 1.15 12.64
C ARG A 106 -11.29 2.52 12.54
N GLU A 107 -10.10 2.70 13.11
CA GLU A 107 -9.38 3.98 13.10
C GLU A 107 -8.97 4.39 11.67
N LEU A 108 -8.78 3.41 10.77
CA LEU A 108 -8.49 3.62 9.36
C LEU A 108 -9.75 3.86 8.50
N THR A 109 -10.95 3.66 9.06
CA THR A 109 -12.20 3.84 8.30
C THR A 109 -12.51 5.32 8.08
N PRO A 110 -13.26 5.70 7.02
CA PRO A 110 -13.42 7.10 6.61
C PRO A 110 -13.90 8.05 7.71
N LYS A 111 -14.76 7.57 8.63
CA LYS A 111 -15.27 8.36 9.77
C LYS A 111 -14.23 8.63 10.86
N HIS A 112 -13.27 7.74 11.05
CA HIS A 112 -12.19 7.93 12.04
C HIS A 112 -11.04 8.69 11.39
N ALA A 113 -10.60 8.27 10.20
CA ALA A 113 -9.61 8.96 9.38
C ALA A 113 -9.95 10.46 9.19
N ALA A 114 -11.19 10.80 8.82
CA ALA A 114 -11.60 12.21 8.71
C ALA A 114 -11.52 13.00 10.03
N ARG A 115 -11.85 12.39 11.18
CA ARG A 115 -11.72 13.05 12.50
C ARG A 115 -10.26 13.26 12.90
N THR A 116 -9.39 12.30 12.58
CA THR A 116 -7.94 12.43 12.76
C THR A 116 -7.39 13.54 11.86
N ALA A 117 -7.80 13.59 10.58
CA ALA A 117 -7.41 14.66 9.66
C ALA A 117 -7.84 16.06 10.15
N THR A 118 -9.09 16.26 10.59
CA THR A 118 -9.55 17.52 11.23
C THR A 118 -8.67 17.93 12.42
N ARG A 119 -8.24 16.96 13.24
CA ARG A 119 -7.43 17.20 14.45
C ARG A 119 -6.01 17.65 14.10
N LEU A 120 -5.40 17.06 13.08
CA LEU A 120 -3.99 17.27 12.72
C LEU A 120 -3.77 18.41 11.72
N ARG A 121 -4.62 18.50 10.70
CA ARG A 121 -4.46 19.48 9.62
C ARG A 121 -5.20 20.77 9.99
N ALA A 122 -4.43 21.81 10.30
CA ALA A 122 -4.96 23.12 10.65
C ALA A 122 -5.91 23.71 9.58
N SER A 123 -5.71 23.36 8.30
CA SER A 123 -6.56 23.75 7.18
C SER A 123 -7.93 23.08 7.13
N LEU A 124 -8.19 22.04 7.96
CA LEU A 124 -9.44 21.29 7.99
C LEU A 124 -10.26 21.52 9.28
N LYS A 125 -9.81 22.42 10.16
CA LYS A 125 -10.41 22.63 11.49
C LYS A 125 -11.88 23.05 11.46
N ASP A 126 -12.26 23.86 10.48
CA ASP A 126 -13.61 24.41 10.35
C ASP A 126 -14.55 23.50 9.52
N ALA A 127 -14.03 22.42 8.93
CA ALA A 127 -14.78 21.49 8.10
C ALA A 127 -15.35 20.33 8.92
N GLY A 128 -16.62 19.97 8.68
CA GLY A 128 -17.23 18.81 9.30
C GLY A 128 -16.60 17.50 8.80
N PRO A 129 -16.38 16.47 9.64
CA PRO A 129 -15.76 15.20 9.21
C PRO A 129 -16.50 14.43 8.10
N LYS A 130 -17.73 14.84 7.73
CA LYS A 130 -18.47 14.30 6.57
C LYS A 130 -18.18 15.04 5.26
N GLU A 131 -17.72 16.29 5.34
CA GLU A 131 -17.49 17.21 4.22
C GLU A 131 -16.07 17.09 3.67
N ILE A 132 -15.12 16.61 4.49
CA ILE A 132 -13.73 16.35 4.08
C ILE A 132 -13.71 15.32 2.95
N GLU A 133 -13.15 15.68 1.80
CA GLU A 133 -12.95 14.80 0.64
C GLU A 133 -12.08 13.59 0.99
N ALA A 134 -12.26 12.47 0.29
CA ALA A 134 -11.53 11.23 0.59
C ALA A 134 -10.01 11.43 0.64
N ARG A 135 -9.43 12.13 -0.34
CA ARG A 135 -7.98 12.43 -0.42
C ARG A 135 -7.44 13.13 0.83
N ASP A 136 -8.26 13.96 1.48
CA ASP A 136 -7.84 14.82 2.58
C ASP A 136 -7.93 14.14 3.95
N ARG A 137 -8.40 12.89 4.00
CA ARG A 137 -8.52 12.05 5.22
C ARG A 137 -7.24 11.28 5.56
N GLY A 138 -6.14 11.53 4.84
CA GLY A 138 -4.83 10.88 5.04
C GLY A 138 -4.47 9.86 3.97
N VAL A 139 -3.39 9.13 4.22
CA VAL A 139 -2.71 8.22 3.29
C VAL A 139 -3.59 7.02 2.91
N LEU A 140 -3.82 6.81 1.61
CA LEU A 140 -4.55 5.65 1.09
C LEU A 140 -3.77 4.35 1.28
N LEU A 141 -4.36 3.40 1.99
CA LEU A 141 -3.79 2.06 2.22
C LEU A 141 -4.44 0.97 1.34
N GLY A 142 -5.65 1.22 0.85
CA GLY A 142 -6.43 0.31 0.02
C GLY A 142 -7.81 0.02 0.63
N ASP A 143 -8.53 -0.96 0.10
CA ASP A 143 -9.87 -1.30 0.55
C ASP A 143 -9.90 -2.46 1.55
N HIS A 144 -10.74 -2.33 2.57
CA HIS A 144 -11.04 -3.41 3.50
C HIS A 144 -11.83 -4.54 2.81
N LEU A 145 -11.15 -5.63 2.48
CA LEU A 145 -11.78 -6.90 2.11
C LEU A 145 -12.31 -7.56 3.40
N PRO A 146 -13.62 -7.91 3.53
CA PRO A 146 -14.63 -8.09 2.49
C PRO A 146 -15.67 -6.97 2.36
N SER A 147 -15.56 -5.87 3.10
CA SER A 147 -16.61 -4.83 3.13
C SER A 147 -16.54 -3.78 2.03
N GLY A 148 -15.41 -3.68 1.30
CA GLY A 148 -15.19 -2.66 0.26
C GLY A 148 -15.13 -1.23 0.82
N VAL A 149 -14.68 -1.06 2.06
CA VAL A 149 -14.54 0.25 2.71
C VAL A 149 -13.11 0.73 2.53
N GLU A 150 -12.93 1.89 1.89
CA GLU A 150 -11.62 2.55 1.76
C GLU A 150 -10.98 2.75 3.14
N LEU A 151 -9.75 2.29 3.30
CA LEU A 151 -8.93 2.48 4.49
C LEU A 151 -7.86 3.53 4.23
N ARG A 152 -7.81 4.52 5.14
CA ARG A 152 -6.80 5.58 5.15
C ARG A 152 -6.15 5.68 6.52
N GLY A 153 -4.83 5.66 6.56
CA GLY A 153 -4.08 5.93 7.78
C GLY A 153 -3.79 7.43 7.95
N SER A 154 -3.27 7.82 9.12
CA SER A 154 -2.97 9.21 9.41
C SER A 154 -1.78 9.75 8.61
N ASP A 155 -1.75 11.05 8.36
CA ASP A 155 -0.56 11.72 7.79
C ASP A 155 0.62 11.76 8.79
N GLU A 156 0.38 11.47 10.08
CA GLU A 156 1.40 11.38 11.14
C GLU A 156 1.96 9.96 11.35
N ASP A 157 1.29 8.93 10.81
CA ASP A 157 1.67 7.54 11.02
C ASP A 157 2.88 7.14 10.14
N THR A 158 3.74 6.26 10.66
CA THR A 158 4.88 5.71 9.90
C THR A 158 4.49 4.36 9.27
N TYR A 159 4.66 4.24 7.96
CA TYR A 159 4.32 3.04 7.19
C TYR A 159 5.57 2.28 6.72
N VAL A 160 5.53 0.95 6.83
CA VAL A 160 6.54 0.05 6.27
C VAL A 160 5.88 -0.88 5.26
N ALA A 161 6.18 -0.67 3.97
CA ALA A 161 5.66 -1.50 2.88
C ALA A 161 6.71 -2.54 2.45
N ILE A 162 6.53 -3.79 2.90
CA ILE A 162 7.36 -4.92 2.48
C ILE A 162 6.81 -5.47 1.16
N MET A 163 7.54 -5.27 0.07
CA MET A 163 7.11 -5.62 -1.29
C MET A 163 8.24 -6.28 -2.08
N ALA A 164 7.90 -7.31 -2.86
CA ALA A 164 8.84 -7.96 -3.77
C ALA A 164 9.23 -7.04 -4.95
N PRO A 165 10.40 -7.26 -5.58
CA PRO A 165 10.75 -6.57 -6.83
C PRO A 165 9.65 -6.75 -7.89
N ARG A 166 9.29 -5.67 -8.58
CA ARG A 166 8.19 -5.59 -9.57
C ARG A 166 6.76 -5.76 -9.00
N ALA A 167 6.56 -5.80 -7.68
CA ALA A 167 5.22 -5.83 -7.06
C ALA A 167 4.48 -4.46 -7.05
N GLY A 168 4.93 -3.48 -7.85
CA GLY A 168 4.25 -2.19 -7.98
C GLY A 168 4.48 -1.17 -6.87
N LYS A 169 5.54 -1.28 -6.05
CA LYS A 169 5.86 -0.32 -4.96
C LYS A 169 5.72 1.15 -5.38
N SER A 170 6.25 1.51 -6.55
CA SER A 170 6.18 2.87 -7.09
C SER A 170 4.75 3.25 -7.48
N THR A 171 4.10 2.44 -8.32
CA THR A 171 2.79 2.72 -8.91
C THR A 171 1.64 2.65 -7.91
N SER A 172 1.68 1.69 -6.99
CA SER A 172 0.57 1.40 -6.06
C SER A 172 0.70 2.12 -4.72
N LEU A 173 1.88 2.63 -4.36
CA LEU A 173 2.10 3.38 -3.11
C LEU A 173 2.79 4.73 -3.33
N ALA A 174 4.02 4.75 -3.85
CA ALA A 174 4.82 5.98 -3.84
C ALA A 174 4.17 7.12 -4.66
N ILE A 175 3.68 6.83 -5.87
CA ILE A 175 3.02 7.82 -6.74
C ILE A 175 1.69 8.31 -6.11
N PRO A 176 0.75 7.44 -5.68
CA PRO A 176 -0.46 7.88 -4.98
C PRO A 176 -0.20 8.70 -3.71
N VAL A 177 0.80 8.33 -2.91
CA VAL A 177 1.21 9.09 -1.71
C VAL A 177 1.76 10.46 -2.09
N ALA A 178 2.56 10.55 -3.15
CA ALA A 178 3.13 11.82 -3.61
C ALA A 178 2.06 12.78 -4.16
N GLU A 179 1.16 12.28 -5.00
CA GLU A 179 0.04 13.06 -5.54
C GLU A 179 -0.91 13.51 -4.43
N GLY A 180 -1.21 12.63 -3.46
CA GLY A 180 -2.07 12.94 -2.32
C GLY A 180 -1.42 13.76 -1.21
N ALA A 181 -0.10 14.03 -1.27
CA ALA A 181 0.63 14.66 -0.17
C ALA A 181 0.10 16.08 0.15
N PRO A 182 -0.43 16.33 1.36
CA PRO A 182 -1.16 17.56 1.68
C PRO A 182 -0.27 18.80 1.89
N ALA A 183 1.05 18.62 1.90
CA ALA A 183 2.05 19.66 2.16
C ALA A 183 3.35 19.34 1.37
N SER A 184 4.49 19.90 1.82
CA SER A 184 5.83 19.54 1.33
C SER A 184 6.13 18.05 1.51
N LEU A 185 6.75 17.44 0.50
CA LEU A 185 6.99 16.00 0.41
C LEU A 185 8.48 15.72 0.15
N LEU A 186 9.16 14.98 1.03
CA LEU A 186 10.51 14.46 0.78
C LEU A 186 10.40 13.03 0.23
N MET A 187 11.07 12.71 -0.88
CA MET A 187 10.94 11.41 -1.54
C MET A 187 12.27 10.90 -2.13
N ALA A 188 12.87 9.89 -1.52
CA ALA A 188 14.03 9.19 -2.09
C ALA A 188 13.58 8.03 -2.99
N SER A 189 14.13 7.94 -4.20
CA SER A 189 13.91 6.84 -5.14
C SER A 189 15.14 6.62 -6.02
N ASN A 190 15.66 5.39 -6.04
CA ASN A 190 16.76 4.99 -6.92
C ASN A 190 16.32 4.73 -8.38
N GLN A 191 15.11 5.15 -8.74
CA GLN A 191 14.54 5.08 -10.09
C GLN A 191 13.78 6.37 -10.40
N ALA A 192 13.87 6.80 -11.65
CA ALA A 192 13.24 8.03 -12.16
C ALA A 192 11.71 7.96 -12.28
N ASP A 193 11.11 6.78 -12.09
CA ASP A 193 9.70 6.48 -12.35
C ASP A 193 8.75 7.35 -11.50
N VAL A 194 9.00 7.45 -10.19
CA VAL A 194 8.15 8.26 -9.30
C VAL A 194 8.34 9.76 -9.55
N TYR A 195 9.58 10.20 -9.82
CA TYR A 195 9.86 11.60 -10.16
C TYR A 195 9.15 12.01 -11.45
N ALA A 196 9.33 11.24 -12.53
CA ALA A 196 8.72 11.52 -13.84
C ALA A 196 7.19 11.51 -13.78
N ALA A 197 6.59 10.64 -12.97
CA ALA A 197 5.14 10.58 -12.80
C ALA A 197 4.54 11.76 -12.03
N THR A 198 5.30 12.35 -11.08
CA THR A 198 4.74 13.28 -10.07
C THR A 198 5.20 14.73 -10.25
N VAL A 199 6.39 14.98 -10.80
CA VAL A 199 7.00 16.32 -10.84
C VAL A 199 6.09 17.37 -11.50
N ALA A 200 5.49 17.04 -12.65
CA ALA A 200 4.61 17.95 -13.38
C ALA A 200 3.27 18.22 -12.66
N SER A 201 2.85 17.34 -11.75
CA SER A 201 1.66 17.54 -10.93
C SER A 201 1.96 18.41 -9.71
N ARG A 202 3.05 18.08 -9.00
CA ARG A 202 3.53 18.83 -7.83
C ARG A 202 3.94 20.26 -8.19
N ALA A 203 4.54 20.48 -9.36
CA ALA A 203 4.91 21.79 -9.88
C ALA A 203 3.71 22.75 -10.13
N ARG A 204 2.48 22.22 -10.24
CA ARG A 204 1.26 23.06 -10.32
C ARG A 204 0.79 23.59 -8.96
N ILE A 205 1.26 22.98 -7.87
CA ILE A 205 0.79 23.25 -6.50
C ILE A 205 1.88 24.02 -5.71
N GLY A 206 3.15 23.79 -6.00
CA GLY A 206 4.27 24.48 -5.36
C GLY A 206 5.59 24.23 -6.08
N HIS A 207 6.70 24.59 -5.44
CA HIS A 207 8.04 24.44 -6.02
C HIS A 207 8.57 23.01 -5.87
N THR A 208 9.00 22.42 -6.98
CA THR A 208 9.72 21.14 -7.03
C THR A 208 11.21 21.39 -7.11
N ARG A 209 12.02 20.62 -6.36
CA ARG A 209 13.48 20.55 -6.52
C ARG A 209 13.90 19.09 -6.62
N VAL A 210 15.01 18.84 -7.29
CA VAL A 210 15.56 17.48 -7.48
C VAL A 210 17.05 17.47 -7.17
N LEU A 211 17.46 16.55 -6.29
CA LEU A 211 18.85 16.27 -5.94
C LEU A 211 19.24 14.94 -6.56
N ASP A 212 19.49 14.97 -7.86
CA ASP A 212 19.98 13.83 -8.63
C ASP A 212 21.50 13.95 -8.79
N THR A 213 22.22 13.17 -7.99
CA THR A 213 23.70 13.19 -7.98
C THR A 213 24.31 12.31 -9.06
N GLN A 214 23.56 11.31 -9.54
CA GLN A 214 24.00 10.29 -10.48
C GLN A 214 23.49 10.52 -11.92
N GLY A 215 22.52 11.42 -12.10
CA GLY A 215 21.83 11.64 -13.37
C GLY A 215 20.76 10.57 -13.67
N VAL A 216 20.24 9.86 -12.66
CA VAL A 216 19.25 8.78 -12.88
C VAL A 216 17.92 9.33 -13.42
N ALA A 217 17.50 10.51 -12.97
CA ALA A 217 16.29 11.18 -13.42
C ALA A 217 16.48 11.98 -14.73
N GLN A 218 17.73 12.20 -15.16
CA GLN A 218 18.10 13.04 -16.32
C GLN A 218 17.48 14.45 -16.25
N ALA A 219 17.21 14.95 -15.04
CA ALA A 219 16.65 16.27 -14.80
C ALA A 219 17.73 17.36 -14.83
N GLU A 220 17.33 18.61 -15.08
CA GLU A 220 18.24 19.74 -14.91
C GLU A 220 18.61 19.91 -13.43
N ARG A 221 19.91 20.10 -13.14
CA ARG A 221 20.42 20.15 -11.76
C ARG A 221 20.19 21.53 -11.14
N GLU A 222 18.99 21.73 -10.62
CA GLU A 222 18.56 22.96 -9.95
C GLU A 222 19.15 23.16 -8.55
N MET A 223 19.57 22.09 -7.87
CA MET A 223 20.16 22.16 -6.53
C MET A 223 21.40 21.28 -6.37
N TRP A 224 22.23 21.63 -5.40
CA TRP A 224 23.40 20.90 -4.94
C TRP A 224 23.49 21.04 -3.42
N TRP A 225 24.12 20.08 -2.75
CA TRP A 225 24.36 20.12 -1.31
C TRP A 225 25.85 19.98 -1.04
N ASP A 226 26.43 20.98 -0.36
CA ASP A 226 27.77 20.89 0.22
C ASP A 226 27.71 20.20 1.59
N MET A 227 28.23 18.98 1.65
CA MET A 227 28.36 18.22 2.90
C MET A 227 29.58 18.69 3.72
N ILE A 228 30.61 19.24 3.06
CA ILE A 228 31.84 19.73 3.70
C ILE A 228 31.57 21.05 4.41
N ALA A 229 30.66 21.88 3.90
CA ALA A 229 30.19 23.10 4.58
C ALA A 229 29.59 22.83 5.97
N GLN A 230 29.16 21.60 6.28
CA GLN A 230 28.71 21.25 7.63
C GLN A 230 29.87 20.86 8.57
N ALA A 231 31.08 20.63 8.05
CA ALA A 231 32.24 20.18 8.80
C ALA A 231 33.10 21.29 9.43
N GLU A 232 32.67 22.56 9.38
CA GLU A 232 33.36 23.71 9.99
C GLU A 232 33.53 23.60 11.53
N THR A 233 32.76 22.71 12.17
CA THR A 233 32.90 22.39 13.60
C THR A 233 33.08 20.89 13.79
N LEU A 234 33.78 20.47 14.84
CA LEU A 234 33.93 19.04 15.18
C LEU A 234 32.58 18.32 15.36
N GLU A 235 31.57 19.04 15.87
CA GLU A 235 30.22 18.49 16.06
C GLU A 235 29.42 18.41 14.75
N GLY A 236 29.62 19.37 13.84
CA GLY A 236 29.08 19.31 12.49
C GLY A 236 29.73 18.21 11.65
N ALA A 237 31.06 18.09 11.73
CA ALA A 237 31.83 17.02 11.09
C ALA A 237 31.40 15.63 11.59
N ARG A 238 31.22 15.45 12.91
CA ARG A 238 30.69 14.21 13.50
C ARG A 238 29.31 13.86 12.96
N ARG A 239 28.38 14.82 12.93
CA ARG A 239 27.03 14.62 12.37
C ARG A 239 27.06 14.27 10.88
N GLY A 240 27.92 14.91 10.09
CA GLY A 240 28.16 14.54 8.69
C GLY A 240 28.66 13.10 8.53
N THR A 241 29.73 12.74 9.25
CA THR A 241 30.30 11.36 9.18
C THR A 241 29.34 10.26 9.66
N ALA A 242 28.38 10.60 10.53
CA ALA A 242 27.35 9.66 10.98
C ALA A 242 26.23 9.44 9.93
N ALA A 243 26.03 10.38 9.01
CA ALA A 243 25.08 10.26 7.90
C ALA A 243 25.67 9.46 6.73
N ASP A 244 26.97 9.61 6.46
CA ASP A 244 27.69 8.93 5.36
C ASP A 244 28.18 7.52 5.71
N ALA A 245 28.07 7.09 6.97
CA ALA A 245 28.46 5.74 7.36
C ALA A 245 27.52 4.71 6.68
N PRO A 246 28.02 3.84 5.77
CA PRO A 246 27.21 2.73 5.31
C PRO A 246 26.81 1.89 6.53
N ALA A 247 25.57 1.39 6.54
CA ALA A 247 25.05 0.54 7.61
C ALA A 247 25.75 -0.83 7.63
N ALA A 248 27.02 -0.83 8.01
CA ALA A 248 27.77 -2.00 8.38
C ALA A 248 27.11 -2.58 9.62
N ALA A 249 26.27 -3.60 9.42
CA ALA A 249 25.68 -4.37 10.50
C ALA A 249 26.79 -4.70 11.51
N PRO A 250 26.58 -4.46 12.82
CA PRO A 250 27.62 -4.69 13.81
C PRO A 250 28.02 -6.16 13.73
N ARG A 251 29.24 -6.41 13.24
CA ARG A 251 29.86 -7.73 13.38
C ARG A 251 29.89 -7.98 14.87
N THR A 252 29.11 -8.94 15.34
CA THR A 252 29.09 -9.34 16.74
C THR A 252 30.51 -9.72 17.11
N ALA A 253 31.18 -8.85 17.86
CA ALA A 253 32.43 -9.21 18.51
C ALA A 253 32.12 -10.42 19.40
N GLY A 254 32.84 -11.52 19.20
CA GLY A 254 32.82 -12.61 20.15
C GLY A 254 33.21 -12.09 21.55
N PRO A 255 32.78 -12.76 22.62
CA PRO A 255 33.08 -12.31 23.98
C PRO A 255 34.60 -12.13 24.14
N ALA A 256 35.01 -10.98 24.66
CA ALA A 256 36.41 -10.69 24.92
C ALA A 256 36.93 -11.67 25.98
N GLU A 257 37.89 -12.50 25.61
CA GLU A 257 38.56 -13.41 26.54
C GLU A 257 39.52 -12.60 27.41
N GLU A 258 39.20 -12.46 28.70
CA GLU A 258 40.01 -11.76 29.69
C GLU A 258 41.25 -12.61 30.06
N THR A 259 42.28 -12.59 29.21
CA THR A 259 43.59 -13.14 29.59
C THR A 259 44.34 -12.12 30.44
N ARG A 260 44.12 -12.16 31.77
CA ARG A 260 45.11 -11.64 32.71
C ARG A 260 46.37 -12.49 32.61
N ASP A 261 47.46 -11.93 32.09
CA ASP A 261 48.76 -12.26 32.66
C ASP A 261 49.70 -11.06 32.63
N GLY A 262 50.44 -10.88 33.72
CA GLY A 262 51.24 -9.69 33.95
C GLY A 262 52.72 -9.95 33.66
N THR A 263 53.32 -9.25 32.70
CA THR A 263 54.77 -9.04 32.73
C THR A 263 55.18 -7.72 32.09
N CYS A 264 55.95 -6.93 32.84
CA CYS A 264 56.55 -5.70 32.35
C CYS A 264 57.74 -6.03 31.43
N GLY A 265 57.62 -5.74 30.12
CA GLY A 265 58.66 -5.97 29.12
C GLY A 265 58.93 -4.71 28.30
N ARG A 266 60.20 -4.29 28.21
CA ARG A 266 60.67 -3.17 27.37
C ARG A 266 61.08 -3.66 25.97
N SER A 267 61.18 -2.71 25.04
CA SER A 267 61.65 -2.85 23.64
C SER A 267 60.59 -3.39 22.66
N ALA A 268 60.55 -3.00 21.38
CA ALA A 268 61.51 -2.21 20.59
C ALA A 268 60.81 -1.20 19.65
N ALA A 269 61.59 -0.30 19.04
CA ALA A 269 61.12 0.69 18.08
C ALA A 269 60.59 0.07 16.78
N GLY A 270 59.54 0.67 16.21
CA GLY A 270 59.05 0.33 14.86
C GLY A 270 60.00 0.82 13.75
N PRO A 271 59.97 0.18 12.56
CA PRO A 271 60.86 0.54 11.45
C PRO A 271 60.54 1.92 10.87
N PRO A 272 61.55 2.66 10.34
CA PRO A 272 61.34 3.99 9.78
C PRO A 272 60.53 3.95 8.48
N THR A 273 59.77 5.02 8.24
CA THR A 273 58.97 5.24 7.03
C THR A 273 59.85 5.40 5.78
N PRO A 274 59.42 4.90 4.60
CA PRO A 274 60.13 5.12 3.35
C PRO A 274 60.03 6.59 2.90
N PRO A 275 61.08 7.16 2.26
CA PRO A 275 61.06 8.54 1.80
C PRO A 275 60.13 8.74 0.59
N PRO A 276 59.58 9.95 0.39
CA PRO A 276 58.68 10.24 -0.73
C PRO A 276 59.39 10.11 -2.09
N ALA A 277 58.69 9.52 -3.05
CA ALA A 277 59.19 9.33 -4.41
C ALA A 277 59.43 10.68 -5.11
N ARG A 278 60.60 10.84 -5.73
CA ARG A 278 60.94 12.03 -6.52
C ARG A 278 60.12 12.05 -7.81
N PHE A 279 59.25 13.05 -7.96
CA PHE A 279 58.58 13.31 -9.23
C PHE A 279 59.57 13.95 -10.20
N ASN A 280 59.84 13.30 -11.33
CA ASN A 280 60.83 13.75 -12.32
C ASN A 280 60.21 14.79 -13.26
N SER A 281 60.84 15.96 -13.38
CA SER A 281 60.34 17.10 -14.17
C SER A 281 60.61 16.93 -15.67
N GLY A 282 59.78 16.12 -16.33
CA GLY A 282 59.65 16.12 -17.79
C GLY A 282 59.01 17.42 -18.26
N GLY A 283 59.78 18.31 -18.88
CA GLY A 283 59.28 19.63 -19.27
C GLY A 283 58.40 19.61 -20.52
N ASN A 284 57.45 20.55 -20.60
CA ASN A 284 57.14 21.19 -21.87
C ASN A 284 57.04 22.71 -21.68
N ARG A 285 57.47 23.46 -22.69
CA ARG A 285 57.84 24.87 -22.59
C ARG A 285 57.07 25.66 -23.66
N LEU A 286 55.99 26.33 -23.28
CA LEU A 286 55.33 27.35 -24.12
C LEU A 286 55.21 28.68 -23.37
N ARG A 287 55.44 29.77 -24.11
CA ARG A 287 55.68 31.14 -23.62
C ARG A 287 54.47 32.06 -23.85
N GLY A 288 54.36 33.05 -22.96
CA GLY A 288 53.51 34.25 -23.04
C GLY A 288 52.99 34.57 -21.62
N GLY A 289 53.28 35.70 -20.95
CA GLY A 289 53.79 37.01 -21.39
C GLY A 289 52.64 37.85 -21.97
N LEU A 290 52.23 39.01 -21.44
CA LEU A 290 52.66 39.86 -20.31
C LEU A 290 51.45 40.08 -19.33
N GLY A 291 51.46 40.80 -18.20
CA GLY A 291 52.44 41.62 -17.46
C GLY A 291 51.76 42.45 -16.33
N SER A 292 52.52 43.26 -15.57
CA SER A 292 52.11 44.13 -14.43
C SER A 292 51.57 43.36 -13.20
N ALA A 293 52.24 43.24 -12.05
CA ALA A 293 53.00 44.19 -11.21
C ALA A 293 52.11 45.21 -10.45
N GLY A 294 52.22 45.18 -9.12
CA GLY A 294 51.50 46.02 -8.14
C GLY A 294 51.66 45.43 -6.72
N ASP A 295 52.19 46.22 -5.79
CA ASP A 295 52.75 45.73 -4.51
C ASP A 295 51.74 45.59 -3.35
N GLY A 296 52.11 44.80 -2.34
CA GLY A 296 52.16 45.37 -0.98
C GLY A 296 51.24 44.80 0.12
N VAL A 297 51.91 44.17 1.10
CA VAL A 297 51.68 44.33 2.56
C VAL A 297 50.49 43.59 3.23
N HIS A 298 50.83 42.82 4.27
CA HIS A 298 49.92 42.26 5.28
C HIS A 298 49.28 43.35 6.17
N HIS A 299 48.04 43.15 6.61
CA HIS A 299 47.69 43.21 8.04
C HIS A 299 46.35 42.52 8.30
N GLY A 300 46.22 41.82 9.44
CA GLY A 300 44.98 41.19 9.87
C GLY A 300 44.05 42.18 10.57
N GLY A 301 42.74 41.98 10.42
CA GLY A 301 41.69 42.76 11.09
C GLY A 301 40.47 41.88 11.38
N CYS A 302 40.13 41.71 12.66
CA CYS A 302 39.00 40.91 13.11
C CYS A 302 37.70 41.74 13.05
N GLY A 303 36.59 41.16 12.57
CA GLY A 303 35.27 41.82 12.64
C GLY A 303 34.24 41.36 11.61
N SER A 304 33.60 40.21 11.84
CA SER A 304 32.41 39.81 11.08
C SER A 304 31.12 40.06 11.89
N THR A 305 30.49 41.22 11.68
CA THR A 305 29.13 41.48 12.19
C THR A 305 28.10 40.74 11.32
N GLY A 306 27.83 39.49 11.67
CA GLY A 306 26.87 38.64 10.95
C GLY A 306 25.42 39.07 11.16
N ALA A 307 24.91 39.94 10.28
CA ALA A 307 23.49 40.26 10.23
C ALA A 307 22.69 39.08 9.65
N VAL A 308 22.06 38.29 10.53
CA VAL A 308 21.18 37.17 10.12
C VAL A 308 19.92 37.72 9.46
N ARG A 309 19.85 37.64 8.12
CA ARG A 309 18.64 37.95 7.37
C ARG A 309 17.80 36.68 7.24
N ALA A 310 16.71 36.60 8.01
CA ALA A 310 15.77 35.49 7.93
C ALA A 310 15.14 35.40 6.52
N VAL A 311 15.19 34.21 5.93
CA VAL A 311 14.46 33.85 4.71
C VAL A 311 13.29 32.94 5.10
N GLY A 312 12.16 33.11 4.42
CA GLY A 312 10.85 32.63 4.85
C GLY A 312 10.60 31.12 4.70
N ARG A 313 9.38 30.73 5.06
CA ARG A 313 8.85 29.37 4.92
C ARG A 313 8.66 28.99 3.45
N ASP A 314 9.62 28.32 2.86
CA ASP A 314 9.46 27.69 1.55
C ASP A 314 9.23 26.18 1.67
N HIS A 315 8.24 25.67 0.92
CA HIS A 315 7.89 24.26 0.87
C HIS A 315 8.87 23.50 -0.02
N ILE A 316 9.84 22.81 0.59
CA ILE A 316 10.84 22.03 -0.14
C ILE A 316 10.35 20.59 -0.31
N THR A 317 10.16 20.18 -1.56
CA THR A 317 10.26 18.77 -1.96
C THR A 317 11.67 18.53 -2.45
N VAL A 318 12.48 17.78 -1.69
CA VAL A 318 13.71 17.18 -2.21
C VAL A 318 13.37 15.78 -2.70
N ALA A 319 13.80 15.45 -3.91
CA ALA A 319 13.89 14.07 -4.36
C ALA A 319 15.36 13.65 -4.37
N HIS A 320 15.69 12.57 -3.67
CA HIS A 320 17.03 11.96 -3.69
C HIS A 320 17.03 10.79 -4.68
N ALA A 321 17.87 10.89 -5.71
CA ALA A 321 18.19 9.79 -6.63
C ALA A 321 19.65 9.34 -6.44
#